data_AF-A0A537V4H5-F1
#
_entry.id   AF-A0A537V4H5-F1
#
_cell.length_a   1.000
_cell.length_b   1.000
_cell.length_c   1.000
_cell.angle_alpha   90.00
_cell.angle_beta   90.00
_cell.angle_gamma   90.00
#
_symmetry.space_group_name_H-M   'P 1'
#
loop_
_entity.id
_entity.type
_entity.pdbx_description
1 polymer ?
#
loop_
_entity_poly.entity_id
_entity_poly.type
_entity_poly.pdbx_seq_one_letter_code
_entity_poly.pdbx_strand_id
1 'polypeptide(L)'
;MRCLVFALALLAAAATSARAQDAIPDLKGTWSGKGKSIVFGSHPHHPGSQTAADPPRVRDIEATYIVEGQEGRLAWGRSSSAAANTQEPFAWAIASDNKTIIGADMDGYFRIALISPDSIEKCYAHNGTSPTRSIVATCHVMNRVKP
;
A
#
# COMPACT_ATOMS: atom_id res chain seq x y z
N MET A 1 50.80 -29.56 -10.79
CA MET A 1 50.56 -28.18 -10.30
C MET A 1 49.62 -27.36 -11.20
N ARG A 2 49.69 -27.45 -12.53
CA ARG A 2 48.77 -26.72 -13.45
C ARG A 2 47.29 -27.09 -13.32
N CYS A 3 46.93 -28.34 -13.03
CA CYS A 3 45.53 -28.76 -12.89
C CYS A 3 44.83 -28.26 -11.61
N LEU A 4 45.59 -27.97 -10.55
CA LEU A 4 45.05 -27.43 -9.29
C LEU A 4 44.62 -25.96 -9.42
N VAL A 5 45.26 -25.20 -10.32
CA VAL A 5 44.95 -23.78 -10.56
C VAL A 5 43.60 -23.62 -11.28
N PHE A 6 43.26 -24.55 -12.19
CA PHE A 6 41.98 -24.51 -12.90
C PHE A 6 40.79 -24.93 -12.03
N ALA A 7 40.99 -25.83 -11.07
CA ALA A 7 39.94 -26.22 -10.13
C ALA A 7 39.55 -25.06 -9.18
N LEU A 8 40.52 -24.27 -8.74
CA LEU A 8 40.26 -23.12 -7.85
C LEU A 8 39.49 -21.98 -8.55
N ALA A 9 39.72 -21.77 -9.85
CA ALA A 9 39.04 -20.74 -10.62
C ALA A 9 37.54 -21.05 -10.85
N LEU A 10 37.16 -22.33 -10.93
CA LEU A 10 35.77 -22.75 -11.10
C LEU A 10 34.95 -22.67 -9.80
N LEU A 11 35.59 -22.82 -8.63
CA LEU A 11 34.95 -22.66 -7.31
C LEU A 11 34.66 -21.19 -6.95
N ALA A 12 35.43 -20.24 -7.49
CA ALA A 12 35.20 -18.81 -7.27
C ALA A 12 34.00 -18.26 -8.08
N ALA A 13 33.63 -18.91 -9.19
CA ALA A 13 32.47 -18.53 -10.01
C ALA A 13 31.14 -19.10 -9.48
N ALA A 14 31.20 -20.04 -8.53
CA ALA A 14 30.04 -20.66 -7.90
C ALA A 14 29.58 -19.95 -6.61
N ALA A 15 30.16 -18.79 -6.27
CA ALA A 15 29.53 -17.83 -5.37
C ALA A 15 28.33 -17.21 -6.09
N THR A 16 27.31 -18.05 -6.26
CA THR A 16 25.95 -17.68 -6.59
C THR A 16 25.65 -16.40 -5.83
N SER A 17 25.31 -15.36 -6.57
CA SER A 17 24.63 -14.19 -6.06
C SER A 17 23.54 -14.66 -5.11
N ALA A 18 23.85 -14.68 -3.81
CA ALA A 18 22.85 -14.62 -2.78
C ALA A 18 22.11 -13.33 -3.11
N ARG A 19 20.99 -13.45 -3.83
CA ARG A 19 20.08 -12.34 -3.98
C ARG A 19 19.84 -11.92 -2.55
N ALA A 20 20.33 -10.74 -2.19
CA ALA A 20 19.91 -10.10 -0.97
C ALA A 20 18.39 -10.26 -1.00
N GLN A 21 17.85 -11.10 -0.12
CA GLN A 21 16.44 -11.07 0.17
C GLN A 21 16.22 -9.60 0.51
N ASP A 22 15.55 -8.86 -0.38
CA ASP A 22 15.37 -7.42 -0.23
C ASP A 22 15.01 -7.19 1.23
N ALA A 23 15.79 -6.38 1.96
CA ALA A 23 15.56 -6.18 3.39
C ALA A 23 14.08 -5.80 3.59
N ILE A 24 13.47 -6.19 4.72
CA ILE A 24 12.09 -5.81 5.01
C ILE A 24 12.01 -4.27 4.91
N PRO A 25 11.18 -3.71 4.00
CA PRO A 25 11.21 -2.28 3.74
C PRO A 25 10.69 -1.52 4.97
N ASP A 26 11.31 -0.37 5.28
CA ASP A 26 10.81 0.54 6.30
C ASP A 26 9.71 1.44 5.72
N LEU A 27 8.48 1.21 6.16
CA LEU A 27 7.29 1.93 5.73
C LEU A 27 6.95 3.12 6.63
N LYS A 28 7.61 3.30 7.78
CA LYS A 28 7.28 4.36 8.74
C LYS A 28 7.34 5.76 8.12
N GLY A 29 6.46 6.63 8.58
CA GLY A 29 6.38 8.02 8.12
C GLY A 29 5.11 8.30 7.31
N THR A 30 5.10 9.45 6.65
CA THR A 30 3.91 9.96 5.98
C THR A 30 3.96 9.68 4.48
N TRP A 31 2.84 9.20 3.94
CA TRP A 31 2.62 8.92 2.53
C TRP A 31 1.42 9.70 2.04
N SER A 32 1.54 10.32 0.87
CA SER A 32 0.42 11.07 0.26
C SER A 32 0.33 10.81 -1.24
N GLY A 33 -0.89 10.80 -1.77
CA GLY A 33 -1.15 10.56 -3.18
C GLY A 33 -2.50 11.11 -3.62
N LYS A 34 -2.59 11.36 -4.93
CA LYS A 34 -3.82 11.81 -5.60
C LYS A 34 -4.25 10.77 -6.61
N GLY A 35 -5.55 10.57 -6.73
CA GLY A 35 -6.12 9.59 -7.63
C GLY A 35 -7.58 9.85 -7.94
N LYS A 36 -8.21 8.84 -8.55
CA LYS A 36 -9.64 8.80 -8.78
C LYS A 36 -10.23 7.55 -8.12
N SER A 37 -11.44 7.69 -7.61
CA SER A 37 -12.25 6.60 -7.06
C SER A 37 -13.54 6.46 -7.85
N ILE A 38 -13.99 5.22 -8.04
CA ILE A 38 -15.36 4.92 -8.44
C ILE A 38 -16.16 4.68 -7.15
N VAL A 39 -17.31 5.34 -7.04
CA VAL A 39 -18.13 5.36 -5.82
C VAL A 39 -19.59 5.09 -6.15
N PHE A 40 -20.17 4.07 -5.54
CA PHE A 40 -21.62 3.91 -5.39
C PHE A 40 -22.01 4.35 -3.97
N GLY A 41 -23.10 5.10 -3.82
CA GLY A 41 -23.51 5.64 -2.53
C GLY A 41 -22.72 6.88 -2.08
N SER A 42 -22.59 7.05 -0.77
CA SER A 42 -21.96 8.21 -0.12
C SER A 42 -21.10 7.75 1.06
N HIS A 43 -19.93 8.37 1.22
CA HIS A 43 -18.95 8.06 2.26
C HIS A 43 -18.34 9.37 2.79
N PRO A 44 -17.85 9.48 4.03
CA PRO A 44 -17.11 10.67 4.49
C PRO A 44 -15.98 11.12 3.53
N HIS A 45 -15.19 10.18 3.01
CA HIS A 45 -14.15 10.45 1.99
C HIS A 45 -14.71 10.83 0.60
N HIS A 46 -15.98 10.54 0.34
CA HIS A 46 -16.67 10.78 -0.94
C HIS A 46 -18.09 11.32 -0.71
N PRO A 47 -18.22 12.52 -0.13
CA PRO A 47 -19.51 13.03 0.30
C PRO A 47 -20.45 13.26 -0.89
N GLY A 48 -21.74 13.05 -0.66
CA GLY A 48 -22.80 13.19 -1.64
C GLY A 48 -24.16 12.76 -1.08
N SER A 49 -25.20 12.87 -1.90
CA SER A 49 -26.58 12.48 -1.55
C SER A 49 -27.05 11.19 -2.20
N GLN A 50 -26.22 10.57 -3.05
CA GLN A 50 -26.56 9.37 -3.79
C GLN A 50 -26.51 8.12 -2.91
N THR A 51 -27.25 7.11 -3.33
CA THR A 51 -27.31 5.76 -2.78
C THR A 51 -26.55 4.76 -3.66
N ALA A 52 -26.44 3.51 -3.21
CA ALA A 52 -25.84 2.45 -4.03
C ALA A 52 -26.69 2.05 -5.25
N ALA A 53 -27.96 2.48 -5.31
CA ALA A 53 -28.85 2.23 -6.44
C ALA A 53 -28.69 3.24 -7.59
N ASP A 54 -28.04 4.38 -7.33
CA ASP A 54 -27.77 5.41 -8.34
C ASP A 54 -26.56 5.04 -9.21
N PRO A 55 -26.41 5.64 -10.41
CA PRO A 55 -25.20 5.51 -11.20
C PRO A 55 -23.93 5.90 -10.41
N PRO A 56 -22.80 5.22 -10.63
CA PRO A 56 -21.58 5.49 -9.89
C PRO A 56 -21.02 6.87 -10.23
N ARG A 57 -20.32 7.47 -9.25
CA ARG A 57 -19.56 8.71 -9.44
C ARG A 57 -18.08 8.40 -9.52
N VAL A 58 -17.40 9.00 -10.50
CA VAL A 58 -15.94 9.09 -10.51
C VAL A 58 -15.54 10.38 -9.78
N ARG A 59 -14.72 10.26 -8.73
CA ARG A 59 -14.35 11.38 -7.86
C ARG A 59 -12.84 11.45 -7.71
N ASP A 60 -12.29 12.66 -7.65
CA ASP A 60 -10.91 12.84 -7.20
C ASP A 60 -10.79 12.50 -5.72
N ILE A 61 -9.61 11.99 -5.34
CA ILE A 61 -9.24 11.71 -3.97
C ILE A 61 -7.80 12.15 -3.74
N GLU A 62 -7.55 12.76 -2.60
CA GLU A 62 -6.22 13.00 -2.05
C GLU A 62 -6.21 12.34 -0.68
N ALA A 63 -5.33 11.34 -0.51
CA ALA A 63 -5.26 10.53 0.69
C ALA A 63 -3.91 10.67 1.35
N THR A 64 -3.90 10.64 2.67
CA THR A 64 -2.69 10.69 3.50
C THR A 64 -2.70 9.52 4.46
N TYR A 65 -1.57 8.83 4.56
CA TYR A 65 -1.35 7.72 5.48
C TYR A 65 -0.13 8.02 6.32
N ILE A 66 -0.31 7.99 7.63
CA ILE A 66 0.77 8.13 8.61
C ILE A 66 1.02 6.73 9.15
N VAL A 67 2.14 6.12 8.77
CA VAL A 67 2.60 4.84 9.32
C VAL A 67 3.35 5.13 10.62
N GLU A 68 2.66 4.90 11.73
CA GLU A 68 3.11 5.26 13.08
C GLU A 68 4.10 4.23 13.64
N GLY A 69 3.89 2.96 13.31
CA GLY A 69 4.73 1.88 13.80
C GLY A 69 4.87 0.73 12.81
N GLN A 70 5.96 -0.01 12.98
CA GLN A 70 6.26 -1.21 12.20
C GLN A 70 7.09 -2.18 13.05
N GLU A 71 6.68 -3.44 13.05
CA GLU A 71 7.39 -4.57 13.65
C GLU A 71 7.60 -5.65 12.58
N GLY A 72 8.83 -5.71 12.05
CA GLY A 72 9.14 -6.60 10.93
C GLY A 72 8.22 -6.33 9.73
N ARG A 73 7.42 -7.34 9.36
CA ARG A 73 6.49 -7.30 8.22
C ARG A 73 5.11 -6.73 8.56
N LEU A 74 4.89 -6.26 9.79
CA LEU A 74 3.60 -5.74 10.25
C LEU A 74 3.71 -4.24 10.50
N ALA A 75 2.82 -3.44 9.93
CA ALA A 75 2.80 -1.99 10.08
C ALA A 75 1.38 -1.49 10.40
N TRP A 76 1.29 -0.38 11.11
CA TRP A 76 0.02 0.22 11.52
C TRP A 76 0.12 1.74 11.55
N GLY A 77 -1.03 2.38 11.57
CA GLY A 77 -1.11 3.83 11.70
C GLY A 77 -2.49 4.36 11.36
N ARG A 78 -2.53 5.57 10.81
CA ARG A 78 -3.78 6.29 10.54
C ARG A 78 -3.87 6.82 9.12
N SER A 79 -5.04 6.72 8.52
CA SER A 79 -5.36 7.27 7.20
C SER A 79 -6.36 8.39 7.28
N SER A 80 -6.27 9.34 6.36
CA SER A 80 -7.25 10.40 6.16
C SER A 80 -7.33 10.80 4.69
N SER A 81 -8.26 11.69 4.37
CA SER A 81 -8.38 12.30 3.04
C SER A 81 -8.54 13.81 3.13
N ALA A 82 -8.28 14.52 2.05
CA ALA A 82 -8.57 15.96 2.00
C ALA A 82 -10.07 16.27 2.22
N ALA A 83 -10.97 15.34 1.87
CA ALA A 83 -12.42 15.50 2.04
C ALA A 83 -12.92 15.16 3.45
N ALA A 84 -12.15 14.39 4.21
CA ALA A 84 -12.49 13.96 5.57
C ALA A 84 -11.23 13.78 6.39
N ASN A 85 -11.13 14.56 7.46
CA ASN A 85 -10.02 14.52 8.42
C ASN A 85 -10.23 13.45 9.51
N THR A 86 -11.04 12.44 9.23
CA THR A 86 -11.13 11.24 10.07
C THR A 86 -9.78 10.54 9.99
N GLN A 87 -9.08 10.43 11.12
CA GLN A 87 -7.84 9.67 11.19
C GLN A 87 -8.18 8.20 11.49
N GLU A 88 -8.52 7.43 10.47
CA GLU A 88 -8.98 6.04 10.63
C GLU A 88 -7.80 5.09 10.84
N PRO A 89 -7.88 4.14 11.79
CA PRO A 89 -6.81 3.17 12.00
C PRO A 89 -6.71 2.20 10.82
N PHE A 90 -5.50 1.83 10.44
CA PHE A 90 -5.25 0.74 9.50
C PHE A 90 -4.22 -0.26 10.04
N ALA A 91 -4.25 -1.47 9.49
CA ALA A 91 -3.24 -2.51 9.70
C ALA A 91 -2.76 -3.06 8.34
N TRP A 92 -1.45 -3.11 8.15
CA TRP A 92 -0.77 -3.59 6.93
C TRP A 92 0.17 -4.76 7.25
N ALA A 93 0.25 -5.71 6.32
CA ALA A 93 1.17 -6.84 6.38
C ALA A 93 1.92 -6.99 5.04
N ILE A 94 3.24 -6.97 5.13
CA ILE A 94 4.17 -7.13 4.00
C ILE A 94 4.30 -8.63 3.71
N ALA A 95 3.99 -9.06 2.50
CA ALA A 95 4.15 -10.42 2.04
C ALA A 95 5.64 -10.83 2.00
N SER A 96 5.91 -12.13 1.83
CA SER A 96 7.26 -12.70 1.84
C SER A 96 8.18 -12.17 0.72
N ASP A 97 7.61 -11.54 -0.31
CA ASP A 97 8.33 -10.93 -1.44
C ASP A 97 8.90 -9.54 -1.12
N ASN A 98 8.63 -8.99 0.07
CA ASN A 98 9.01 -7.63 0.49
C ASN A 98 8.44 -6.49 -0.39
N LYS A 99 7.46 -6.78 -1.25
CA LYS A 99 6.97 -5.82 -2.26
C LYS A 99 5.46 -5.73 -2.29
N THR A 100 4.77 -6.82 -1.97
CA THR A 100 3.32 -6.86 -1.86
C THR A 100 2.92 -6.61 -0.41
N ILE A 101 1.94 -5.74 -0.21
CA ILE A 101 1.37 -5.43 1.10
C ILE A 101 -0.14 -5.65 0.99
N ILE A 102 -0.71 -6.36 1.96
CA ILE A 102 -2.15 -6.43 2.18
C ILE A 102 -2.51 -5.62 3.42
N GLY A 103 -3.75 -5.17 3.52
CA GLY A 103 -4.18 -4.53 4.74
C GLY A 103 -5.68 -4.33 4.82
N ALA A 104 -6.11 -3.75 5.93
CA ALA A 104 -7.49 -3.34 6.14
C ALA A 104 -7.56 -2.05 6.98
N ASP A 105 -8.67 -1.32 6.81
CA ASP A 105 -9.13 -0.27 7.70
C ASP A 105 -10.52 -0.62 8.24
N MET A 106 -11.27 0.38 8.71
CA MET A 106 -12.60 0.18 9.29
C MET A 106 -13.67 -0.23 8.27
N ASP A 107 -13.45 0.04 6.99
CA ASP A 107 -14.45 -0.12 5.95
C ASP A 107 -14.03 -1.13 4.88
N GLY A 108 -12.73 -1.25 4.60
CA GLY A 108 -12.22 -1.96 3.44
C GLY A 108 -10.83 -2.54 3.56
N TYR A 109 -10.32 -2.94 2.40
CA TYR A 109 -9.05 -3.65 2.26
C TYR A 109 -8.11 -2.91 1.33
N PHE A 110 -6.82 -3.06 1.61
CA PHE A 110 -5.73 -2.54 0.81
C PHE A 110 -5.02 -3.67 0.07
N ARG A 111 -4.64 -3.39 -1.18
CA ARG A 111 -3.56 -4.08 -1.87
C ARG A 111 -2.55 -3.02 -2.30
N ILE A 112 -1.35 -3.11 -1.77
CA ILE A 112 -0.30 -2.13 -1.98
C ILE A 112 0.90 -2.81 -2.62
N ALA A 113 1.50 -2.17 -3.62
CA ALA A 113 2.73 -2.61 -4.25
C ALA A 113 3.83 -1.57 -4.01
N LEU A 114 4.98 -2.01 -3.51
CA LEU A 114 6.17 -1.17 -3.38
C LEU A 114 6.81 -0.98 -4.77
N ILE A 115 6.78 0.25 -5.28
CA ILE A 115 7.40 0.61 -6.57
C ILE A 115 8.88 0.95 -6.34
N SER A 116 9.17 1.72 -5.29
CA SER A 116 10.51 2.12 -4.84
C SER A 116 10.48 2.42 -3.33
N PRO A 117 11.64 2.66 -2.67
CA PRO A 117 11.66 2.94 -1.23
C PRO A 117 10.77 4.10 -0.76
N ASP A 118 10.46 5.05 -1.67
CA ASP A 118 9.66 6.25 -1.39
C ASP A 118 8.40 6.33 -2.27
N SER A 119 8.01 5.24 -2.94
CA SER A 119 6.82 5.20 -3.80
C SER A 119 6.08 3.87 -3.71
N ILE A 120 4.77 3.94 -3.50
CA ILE A 120 3.87 2.79 -3.45
C ILE A 120 2.69 3.00 -4.41
N GLU A 121 2.20 1.95 -5.05
CA GLU A 121 0.84 1.95 -5.62
C GLU A 121 -0.10 1.42 -4.54
N LYS A 122 -1.09 2.22 -4.15
CA LYS A 122 -2.12 1.82 -3.18
C LYS A 122 -3.45 1.60 -3.90
N CYS A 123 -3.90 0.36 -3.91
CA CYS A 123 -5.28 0.03 -4.24
C CYS A 123 -6.10 -0.16 -2.97
N TYR A 124 -7.32 0.36 -2.97
CA TYR A 124 -8.30 0.21 -1.90
C TYR A 124 -9.64 -0.22 -2.48
N ALA A 125 -10.32 -1.12 -1.77
CA ALA A 125 -11.69 -1.46 -2.04
C ALA A 125 -12.46 -1.78 -0.76
N HIS A 126 -13.72 -1.35 -0.72
CA HIS A 126 -14.72 -1.91 0.18
C HIS A 126 -16.01 -2.19 -0.56
N ASN A 127 -16.77 -3.14 -0.01
CA ASN A 127 -18.12 -3.46 -0.46
C ASN A 127 -19.17 -2.76 0.43
N GLY A 128 -20.44 -2.88 0.06
CA GLY A 128 -21.56 -2.23 0.73
C GLY A 128 -21.91 -2.77 2.13
N THR A 129 -20.97 -3.41 2.83
CA THR A 129 -21.18 -3.93 4.19
C THR A 129 -20.77 -2.96 5.28
N SER A 130 -20.04 -1.88 4.96
CA SER A 130 -19.76 -0.80 5.92
C SER A 130 -21.04 -0.10 6.38
N PRO A 131 -21.04 0.63 7.52
CA PRO A 131 -22.22 1.37 7.97
C PRO A 131 -22.78 2.37 6.95
N THR A 132 -21.92 2.91 6.07
CA THR A 132 -22.32 3.81 4.99
C THR A 132 -22.96 3.09 3.80
N ARG A 133 -22.78 1.77 3.70
CA ARG A 133 -23.22 0.90 2.59
C ARG A 133 -22.72 1.35 1.21
N SER A 134 -21.69 2.19 1.17
CA SER A 134 -21.07 2.62 -0.08
C SER A 134 -20.20 1.49 -0.65
N ILE A 135 -19.92 1.57 -1.95
CA ILE A 135 -18.97 0.68 -2.63
C ILE A 135 -17.92 1.57 -3.27
N VAL A 136 -16.66 1.35 -2.92
CA VAL A 136 -15.54 2.18 -3.37
C VAL A 136 -14.45 1.30 -3.93
N ALA A 137 -13.86 1.73 -5.05
CA ALA A 137 -12.63 1.17 -5.58
C ALA A 137 -11.71 2.29 -6.10
N THR A 138 -10.42 2.21 -5.81
CA THR A 138 -9.39 3.13 -6.30
C THR A 138 -8.02 2.47 -6.34
N CYS A 139 -7.17 2.88 -7.28
CA CYS A 139 -5.73 2.65 -7.26
C CYS A 139 -5.03 3.96 -7.62
N HIS A 140 -3.99 4.31 -6.87
CA HIS A 140 -3.14 5.46 -7.18
C HIS A 140 -1.77 5.34 -6.53
N VAL A 141 -0.79 6.03 -7.13
CA VAL A 141 0.55 6.14 -6.56
C VAL A 141 0.53 7.11 -5.38
N MET A 142 1.19 6.70 -4.30
CA MET A 142 1.49 7.53 -3.14
C MET A 142 3.00 7.62 -2.98
N ASN A 143 3.49 8.79 -2.62
CA ASN A 143 4.91 9.03 -2.37
C ASN A 143 5.12 9.41 -0.91
N ARG A 144 6.30 9.07 -0.40
CA ARG A 144 6.72 9.48 0.93
C ARG A 144 6.84 11.01 0.97
N VAL A 145 6.21 11.64 1.95
CA VAL A 145 6.33 13.07 2.21
C VAL A 145 7.68 13.30 2.89
N LYS A 146 8.57 14.05 2.21
CA LYS A 146 9.84 14.45 2.81
C LYS A 146 9.59 15.53 3.87
N PRO A 147 10.27 15.46 5.02
CA PRO A 147 10.20 16.51 6.03
C PRO A 147 10.73 17.85 5.53
#